data_AF-A0A3Q9BXH3-F1
#
_entry.id   AF-A0A3Q9BXH3-F1
#
_cell.length_a   1.000
_cell.length_b   1.000
_cell.length_c   1.000
_cell.angle_alpha   90.00
_cell.angle_beta   90.00
_cell.angle_gamma   90.00
#
_symmetry.space_group_name_H-M   'P 1'
#
loop_
_entity.id
_entity.type
_entity.pdbx_description
1 polymer ?
#
loop_
_entity_poly.entity_id
_entity_poly.type
_entity_poly.pdbx_seq_one_letter_code
_entity_poly.pdbx_strand_id
1 'polypeptide(L)'
;MTDNSISFVANLITVFFALAIGTRLGYIVAARGTAHHIDLIDRHFENSRRLFEHQQDIQRQTDAHRRSREELKDSYEALGIWLHRLGQTLDEIYFGAVSDKQPMRDKAEALISVRPWEVVSPPTSTAAAAFYWSPEVLRKIRELQGPYAQFVAHIRLTMLPTESDDAPASSRPEQGCWQQWQELQSLIASIKSQARADLMPTSPTVNER
;
A
#
# COMPACT_ATOMS: atom_id res chain seq x y z
N MET A 1 83.39 -58.19 -26.59
CA MET A 1 82.42 -57.89 -25.51
C MET A 1 81.94 -56.44 -25.56
N THR A 2 81.75 -55.86 -26.76
CA THR A 2 81.44 -54.43 -26.96
C THR A 2 80.09 -54.18 -27.65
N ASP A 3 79.51 -55.17 -28.33
CA ASP A 3 78.23 -54.99 -29.03
C ASP A 3 77.00 -55.00 -28.11
N ASN A 4 77.04 -55.73 -27.00
CA ASN A 4 75.92 -55.79 -26.05
C ASN A 4 75.80 -54.53 -25.19
N SER A 5 76.89 -53.80 -24.95
CA SER A 5 76.86 -52.54 -24.19
C SER A 5 76.32 -51.37 -25.04
N ILE A 6 76.58 -51.38 -26.36
CA ILE A 6 76.07 -50.35 -27.28
C ILE A 6 74.55 -50.50 -27.46
N SER A 7 74.03 -51.73 -27.58
CA SER A 7 72.59 -51.95 -27.69
C SER A 7 71.84 -51.61 -26.38
N PHE A 8 72.45 -51.86 -25.22
CA PHE A 8 71.90 -51.50 -23.92
C PHE A 8 71.81 -49.97 -23.74
N VAL A 9 72.87 -49.23 -24.09
CA VAL A 9 72.88 -47.77 -24.04
C VAL A 9 71.87 -47.16 -25.01
N ALA A 10 71.76 -47.69 -26.24
CA ALA A 10 70.77 -47.25 -27.22
C ALA A 10 69.33 -47.47 -26.73
N ASN A 11 69.04 -48.62 -26.11
CA ASN A 11 67.72 -48.88 -25.54
C ASN A 11 67.38 -47.93 -24.39
N LEU A 12 68.36 -47.65 -23.52
CA LEU A 12 68.18 -46.77 -22.36
C LEU A 12 67.90 -45.32 -22.78
N ILE A 13 68.56 -44.84 -23.84
CA ILE A 13 68.31 -43.53 -24.46
C ILE A 13 66.89 -43.46 -25.03
N THR A 14 66.45 -44.50 -25.75
CA THR A 14 65.10 -44.56 -26.34
C THR A 14 64.01 -44.53 -25.27
N VAL A 15 64.19 -45.27 -24.17
CA VAL A 15 63.26 -45.25 -23.01
C VAL A 15 63.25 -43.87 -22.35
N PHE A 16 64.40 -43.24 -22.17
CA PHE A 16 64.49 -41.88 -21.61
C PHE A 16 63.77 -40.85 -22.49
N PHE A 17 63.94 -40.91 -23.80
CA PHE A 17 63.23 -40.03 -24.74
C PHE A 17 61.73 -40.26 -24.71
N ALA A 18 61.27 -41.52 -24.68
CA ALA A 18 59.86 -41.86 -24.58
C ALA A 18 59.25 -41.33 -23.26
N LEU A 19 59.96 -41.46 -22.14
CA LEU A 19 59.54 -40.92 -20.83
C LEU A 19 59.51 -39.40 -20.80
N ALA A 20 60.52 -38.73 -21.38
CA ALA A 20 60.60 -37.28 -21.46
C ALA A 20 59.50 -36.67 -22.36
N ILE A 21 59.21 -37.32 -23.49
CA ILE A 21 58.14 -36.91 -24.40
C ILE A 21 56.77 -37.16 -23.75
N GLY A 22 56.56 -38.33 -23.12
CA GLY A 22 55.32 -38.68 -22.44
C GLY A 22 55.00 -37.74 -21.26
N THR A 23 56.00 -37.41 -20.45
CA THR A 23 55.83 -36.46 -19.33
C THR A 23 55.54 -35.03 -19.80
N ARG A 24 56.21 -34.55 -20.87
CA ARG A 24 55.91 -33.23 -21.45
C ARG A 24 54.53 -33.16 -22.09
N LEU A 25 54.13 -34.18 -22.86
CA LEU A 25 52.78 -34.25 -23.44
C LEU A 25 51.72 -34.33 -22.34
N GLY A 26 51.93 -35.15 -21.31
CA GLY A 26 51.06 -35.24 -20.15
C GLY A 26 50.90 -33.90 -19.43
N TYR A 27 52.01 -33.17 -19.21
CA TYR A 27 51.98 -31.84 -18.61
C TYR A 27 51.22 -30.81 -19.46
N ILE A 28 51.44 -30.79 -20.79
CA ILE A 28 50.76 -29.85 -21.69
C ILE A 28 49.25 -30.14 -21.76
N VAL A 29 48.85 -31.42 -21.82
CA VAL A 29 47.44 -31.82 -21.83
C VAL A 29 46.78 -31.50 -20.48
N ALA A 30 47.43 -31.79 -19.37
CA ALA A 30 46.94 -31.44 -18.04
C ALA A 30 46.85 -29.91 -17.84
N ALA A 31 47.83 -29.14 -18.31
CA ALA A 31 47.84 -27.68 -18.25
C ALA A 31 46.72 -27.05 -19.11
N ARG A 32 46.43 -27.61 -20.30
CA ARG A 32 45.30 -27.16 -21.12
C ARG A 32 43.95 -27.54 -20.52
N GLY A 33 43.82 -28.76 -19.99
CA GLY A 33 42.61 -29.21 -19.32
C GLY A 33 42.29 -28.38 -18.08
N THR A 34 43.30 -28.09 -17.25
CA THR A 34 43.15 -27.25 -16.06
C THR A 34 42.80 -25.80 -16.42
N ALA A 35 43.44 -25.20 -17.42
CA ALA A 35 43.08 -23.85 -17.88
C ALA A 35 41.63 -23.76 -18.38
N HIS A 36 41.16 -24.77 -19.13
CA HIS A 36 39.77 -24.83 -19.59
C HIS A 36 38.77 -25.00 -18.44
N HIS A 37 39.09 -25.85 -17.44
CA HIS A 37 38.26 -26.00 -16.25
C HIS A 37 38.19 -24.73 -15.41
N ILE A 38 39.30 -24.00 -15.26
CA ILE A 38 39.33 -22.72 -14.55
C ILE A 38 38.42 -21.70 -15.25
N ASP A 39 38.52 -21.55 -16.58
CA ASP A 39 37.64 -20.65 -17.35
C ASP A 39 36.16 -21.02 -17.24
N LEU A 40 35.81 -22.31 -17.26
CA LEU A 40 34.43 -22.76 -17.03
C LEU A 40 33.93 -22.44 -15.62
N ILE A 41 34.78 -22.62 -14.61
CA ILE A 41 34.46 -22.29 -13.21
C ILE A 41 34.25 -20.78 -13.06
N ASP A 42 35.12 -19.95 -13.63
CA ASP A 42 35.01 -18.49 -13.57
C ASP A 42 33.72 -17.99 -14.24
N ARG A 43 33.37 -18.55 -15.42
CA ARG A 43 32.09 -18.24 -16.08
C ARG A 43 30.89 -18.67 -15.25
N HIS A 44 30.97 -19.83 -14.59
CA HIS A 44 29.90 -20.29 -13.72
C HIS A 44 29.74 -19.34 -12.52
N PHE A 45 30.84 -18.95 -11.86
CA PHE A 45 30.80 -18.00 -10.75
C PHE A 45 30.25 -16.64 -11.17
N GLU A 46 30.67 -16.11 -12.32
CA GLU A 46 30.16 -14.83 -12.82
C GLU A 46 28.67 -14.91 -13.17
N ASN A 47 28.21 -16.00 -13.78
CA ASN A 47 26.78 -16.21 -14.03
C ASN A 47 25.98 -16.35 -12.73
N SER A 48 26.49 -17.09 -11.74
CA SER A 48 25.86 -17.21 -10.42
C SER A 48 25.80 -15.86 -9.71
N ARG A 49 26.86 -15.04 -9.81
CA ARG A 49 26.91 -13.69 -9.23
C ARG A 49 25.86 -12.78 -9.85
N ARG A 50 25.78 -12.73 -11.19
CA ARG A 50 24.77 -11.92 -11.90
C ARG A 50 23.34 -12.35 -11.57
N LEU A 51 23.11 -13.67 -11.47
CA LEU A 51 21.81 -14.20 -11.10
C LEU A 51 21.44 -13.81 -9.67
N PHE A 52 22.39 -13.86 -8.74
CA PHE A 52 22.19 -13.43 -7.36
C PHE A 52 21.93 -11.91 -7.25
N GLU A 53 22.68 -11.09 -7.98
CA GLU A 53 22.47 -9.64 -8.08
C GLU A 53 21.06 -9.33 -8.60
N HIS A 54 20.63 -10.01 -9.67
CA HIS A 54 19.29 -9.83 -10.22
C HIS A 54 18.18 -10.27 -9.25
N GLN A 55 18.35 -11.41 -8.57
CA GLN A 55 17.41 -11.86 -7.54
C GLN A 55 17.31 -10.87 -6.39
N GLN A 56 18.44 -10.32 -5.93
CA GLN A 56 18.47 -9.33 -4.87
C GLN A 56 17.73 -8.05 -5.28
N ASP A 57 17.87 -7.60 -6.53
CA ASP A 57 17.17 -6.42 -7.03
C ASP A 57 15.66 -6.65 -7.15
N ILE A 58 15.22 -7.81 -7.65
CA ILE A 58 13.80 -8.20 -7.64
C ILE A 58 13.24 -8.21 -6.22
N GLN A 59 14.00 -8.76 -5.26
CA GLN A 59 13.57 -8.81 -3.87
C GLN A 59 13.44 -7.40 -3.27
N ARG A 60 14.42 -6.51 -3.51
CA ARG A 60 14.36 -5.11 -3.06
C ARG A 60 13.17 -4.36 -3.64
N GLN A 61 12.90 -4.53 -4.93
CA GLN A 61 11.73 -3.92 -5.58
C GLN A 61 10.43 -4.46 -4.99
N THR A 62 10.35 -5.77 -4.77
CA THR A 62 9.18 -6.42 -4.15
C THR A 62 8.94 -5.89 -2.74
N ASP A 63 9.99 -5.77 -1.92
CA ASP A 63 9.90 -5.25 -0.56
C ASP A 63 9.49 -3.77 -0.54
N ALA A 64 10.02 -2.96 -1.44
CA ALA A 64 9.64 -1.55 -1.58
C ALA A 64 8.17 -1.40 -1.98
N HIS A 65 7.70 -2.17 -2.96
CA HIS A 65 6.29 -2.20 -3.35
C HIS A 65 5.38 -2.67 -2.22
N ARG A 66 5.81 -3.69 -1.48
CA ARG A 66 5.06 -4.19 -0.32
C ARG A 66 4.91 -3.13 0.76
N ARG A 67 6.01 -2.46 1.15
CA ARG A 67 5.98 -1.38 2.15
C ARG A 67 5.08 -0.24 1.72
N SER A 68 5.21 0.22 0.48
CA SER A 68 4.34 1.28 -0.06
C SER A 68 2.86 0.90 -0.01
N ARG A 69 2.54 -0.36 -0.31
CA ARG A 69 1.17 -0.87 -0.25
C ARG A 69 0.65 -0.98 1.19
N GLU A 70 1.51 -1.37 2.13
CA GLU A 70 1.19 -1.41 3.56
C GLU A 70 0.90 0.01 4.08
N GLU A 71 1.76 1.00 3.78
CA GLU A 71 1.55 2.40 4.16
C GLU A 71 0.24 2.98 3.58
N LEU A 72 -0.06 2.67 2.32
CA LEU A 72 -1.30 3.07 1.66
C LEU A 72 -2.52 2.45 2.37
N LYS A 73 -2.45 1.16 2.69
CA LYS A 73 -3.51 0.44 3.39
C LYS A 73 -3.77 1.04 4.77
N ASP A 74 -2.72 1.27 5.54
CA ASP A 74 -2.81 1.82 6.89
C ASP A 74 -3.40 3.25 6.86
N SER A 75 -3.02 4.04 5.86
CA SER A 75 -3.60 5.37 5.63
C SER A 75 -5.12 5.32 5.37
N TYR A 76 -5.58 4.39 4.53
CA TYR A 76 -7.01 4.23 4.25
C TYR A 76 -7.77 3.56 5.40
N GLU A 77 -7.11 2.75 6.22
CA GLU A 77 -7.69 2.22 7.46
C GLU A 77 -7.97 3.37 8.45
N ALA A 78 -7.01 4.28 8.62
CA ALA A 78 -7.18 5.48 9.45
C ALA A 78 -8.34 6.37 8.93
N LEU A 79 -8.45 6.54 7.60
CA LEU A 79 -9.59 7.21 6.98
C LEU A 79 -10.90 6.49 7.30
N GLY A 80 -10.95 5.17 7.18
CA GLY A 80 -12.13 4.36 7.47
C GLY A 80 -12.62 4.49 8.91
N ILE A 81 -11.69 4.47 9.88
CA ILE A 81 -11.98 4.68 11.31
C ILE A 81 -12.58 6.08 11.53
N TRP A 82 -11.96 7.11 10.96
CA TRP A 82 -12.47 8.48 11.08
C TRP A 82 -13.86 8.64 10.46
N LEU A 83 -14.09 8.14 9.24
CA LEU A 83 -15.40 8.19 8.57
C LEU A 83 -16.48 7.42 9.33
N HIS A 84 -16.12 6.32 10.00
CA HIS A 84 -17.06 5.58 10.84
C HIS A 84 -17.47 6.40 12.06
N ARG A 85 -16.50 7.00 12.77
CA ARG A 85 -16.76 7.89 13.91
C ARG A 85 -17.59 9.11 13.50
N LEU A 86 -17.26 9.71 12.35
CA LEU A 86 -18.03 10.82 11.80
C LEU A 86 -19.49 10.43 11.58
N GLY A 87 -19.74 9.29 10.94
CA GLY A 87 -21.10 8.77 10.76
C GLY A 87 -21.86 8.58 12.07
N GLN A 88 -21.20 8.00 13.09
CA GLN A 88 -21.80 7.86 14.43
C GLN A 88 -22.11 9.21 15.07
N THR A 89 -21.21 10.19 14.96
CA THR A 89 -21.45 11.55 15.48
C THR A 89 -22.65 12.21 14.80
N LEU A 90 -22.80 12.05 13.48
CA LEU A 90 -23.96 12.57 12.75
C LEU A 90 -25.26 11.90 13.18
N ASP A 91 -25.24 10.59 13.40
CA ASP A 91 -26.39 9.84 13.92
C ASP A 91 -26.76 10.31 15.32
N GLU A 92 -25.78 10.48 16.20
CA GLU A 92 -26.01 11.00 17.56
C GLU A 92 -26.62 12.40 17.55
N ILE A 93 -26.14 13.29 16.69
CA ILE A 93 -26.69 14.64 16.54
C ILE A 93 -28.14 14.55 16.03
N TYR A 94 -28.38 13.77 14.98
CA TYR A 94 -29.71 13.62 14.39
C TYR A 94 -30.71 13.04 15.40
N PHE A 95 -30.41 11.87 15.96
CA PHE A 95 -31.31 11.20 16.91
C PHE A 95 -31.48 11.97 18.21
N GLY A 96 -30.45 12.68 18.67
CA GLY A 96 -30.56 13.53 19.85
C GLY A 96 -31.44 14.76 19.59
N ALA A 97 -31.36 15.38 18.41
CA ALA A 97 -32.17 16.54 18.06
C ALA A 97 -33.67 16.23 17.93
N VAL A 98 -34.02 15.05 17.41
CA VAL A 98 -35.41 14.59 17.25
C VAL A 98 -35.95 13.83 18.46
N SER A 99 -35.17 13.69 19.53
CA SER A 99 -35.60 12.98 20.74
C SER A 99 -36.47 13.86 21.63
N ASP A 100 -37.52 13.27 22.20
CA ASP A 100 -38.33 13.91 23.25
C ASP A 100 -37.60 14.02 24.60
N LYS A 101 -36.44 13.37 24.75
CA LYS A 101 -35.68 13.32 26.00
C LYS A 101 -34.70 14.48 26.07
N GLN A 102 -34.91 15.39 27.03
CA GLN A 102 -34.02 16.53 27.27
C GLN A 102 -32.52 16.15 27.35
N PRO A 103 -32.10 15.07 28.06
CA PRO A 103 -30.69 14.69 28.09
C PRO A 103 -30.08 14.34 26.72
N MET A 104 -30.90 13.84 25.78
CA MET A 104 -30.43 13.52 24.43
C MET A 104 -30.33 14.77 23.57
N ARG A 105 -31.24 15.74 23.75
CA ARG A 105 -31.18 17.06 23.10
C ARG A 105 -29.96 17.86 23.58
N ASP A 106 -29.72 17.90 24.90
CA ASP A 106 -28.55 18.55 25.50
C ASP A 106 -27.24 17.96 24.95
N LYS A 107 -27.19 16.63 24.78
CA LYS A 107 -26.02 15.96 24.19
C LYS A 107 -25.82 16.37 22.71
N ALA A 108 -26.89 16.40 21.91
CA ALA A 108 -26.80 16.84 20.52
C ALA A 108 -26.38 18.31 20.42
N GLU A 109 -26.90 19.18 21.28
CA GLU A 109 -26.52 20.59 21.38
C GLU A 109 -25.03 20.76 21.73
N ALA A 110 -24.53 19.97 22.68
CA ALA A 110 -23.11 19.96 23.02
C ALA A 110 -22.23 19.55 21.82
N LEU A 111 -22.66 18.57 21.02
CA LEU A 111 -21.92 18.13 19.83
C LEU A 111 -21.88 19.17 18.71
N ILE A 112 -22.94 19.96 18.51
CA ILE A 112 -23.01 20.99 17.45
C ILE A 112 -22.47 22.37 17.87
N SER A 113 -22.33 22.62 19.18
CA SER A 113 -21.81 23.87 19.72
C SER A 113 -20.28 23.92 19.66
N VAL A 114 -19.62 22.76 19.71
CA VAL A 114 -18.18 22.65 19.49
C VAL A 114 -17.91 22.81 17.99
N ARG A 115 -17.42 24.01 17.62
CA ARG A 115 -16.83 24.39 16.31
C ARG A 115 -17.29 23.49 15.14
N PRO A 116 -18.41 23.82 14.48
CA PRO A 116 -19.06 22.91 13.51
C PRO A 116 -18.11 22.36 12.44
N TRP A 117 -17.18 23.17 11.95
CA TRP A 117 -16.23 22.75 10.92
C TRP A 117 -15.19 21.71 11.40
N GLU A 118 -14.93 21.59 12.70
CA GLU A 118 -13.97 20.62 13.24
C GLU A 118 -14.50 19.19 13.19
N VAL A 119 -15.83 19.01 13.25
CA VAL A 119 -16.46 17.68 13.22
C VAL A 119 -16.22 16.99 11.88
N VAL A 120 -16.34 17.73 10.77
CA VAL A 120 -16.16 17.21 9.41
C VAL A 120 -14.74 17.32 8.88
N SER A 121 -13.84 17.97 9.62
CA SER A 121 -12.43 18.03 9.24
C SER A 121 -11.70 16.77 9.73
N PRO A 122 -10.78 16.21 8.93
CA PRO A 122 -9.93 15.12 9.41
C PRO A 122 -9.15 15.55 10.66
N PRO A 123 -9.08 14.73 11.71
CA PRO A 123 -8.36 15.07 12.93
C PRO A 123 -6.85 15.14 12.66
N THR A 124 -6.11 15.91 13.45
CA THR A 124 -4.64 16.04 13.30
C THR A 124 -3.92 14.69 13.36
N SER A 125 -4.49 13.71 14.08
CA SER A 125 -3.96 12.34 14.14
C SER A 125 -3.94 11.62 12.79
N THR A 126 -4.75 12.04 11.80
CA THR A 126 -4.75 11.47 10.45
C THR A 126 -3.96 12.32 9.45
N ALA A 127 -3.29 13.40 9.88
CA ALA A 127 -2.55 14.29 8.98
C ALA A 127 -1.43 13.56 8.21
N ALA A 128 -0.70 12.65 8.88
CA ALA A 128 0.33 11.83 8.22
C ALA A 128 -0.27 10.85 7.21
N ALA A 129 -1.43 10.28 7.50
CA ALA A 129 -2.15 9.40 6.58
C ALA A 129 -2.64 10.17 5.35
N ALA A 130 -3.06 11.43 5.52
CA ALA A 130 -3.62 12.25 4.46
C ALA A 130 -2.69 12.47 3.25
N PHE A 131 -1.37 12.34 3.43
CA PHE A 131 -0.40 12.39 2.32
C PHE A 131 -0.59 11.28 1.29
N TYR A 132 -1.16 10.14 1.70
CA TYR A 132 -1.35 8.97 0.84
C TYR A 132 -2.76 8.89 0.24
N TRP A 133 -3.67 9.82 0.61
CA TRP A 133 -5.02 9.83 0.06
C TRP A 133 -5.03 10.40 -1.37
N SER A 134 -5.87 9.83 -2.22
CA SER A 134 -6.06 10.36 -3.57
C SER A 134 -6.63 11.79 -3.53
N PRO A 135 -6.32 12.61 -4.55
CA PRO A 135 -6.95 13.92 -4.71
C PRO A 135 -8.48 13.86 -4.73
N GLU A 136 -9.04 12.78 -5.28
CA GLU A 136 -10.47 12.51 -5.34
C GLU A 136 -11.09 12.32 -3.95
N VAL A 137 -10.43 11.57 -3.07
CA VAL A 137 -10.84 11.42 -1.67
C VAL A 137 -10.79 12.76 -0.96
N LEU A 138 -9.72 13.53 -1.10
CA LEU A 138 -9.58 14.85 -0.49
C LEU A 138 -10.68 15.83 -0.98
N ARG A 139 -10.99 15.79 -2.27
CA ARG A 139 -12.07 16.59 -2.87
C ARG A 139 -13.42 16.23 -2.25
N LYS A 140 -13.75 14.94 -2.17
CA LYS A 140 -15.01 14.45 -1.56
C LYS A 140 -15.11 14.77 -0.06
N ILE A 141 -13.99 14.74 0.66
CA ILE A 141 -13.95 15.18 2.06
C ILE A 141 -14.32 16.67 2.18
N ARG A 142 -13.79 17.54 1.30
CA ARG A 142 -14.14 18.96 1.31
C ARG A 142 -15.61 19.20 0.97
N GLU A 143 -16.20 18.38 0.10
CA GLU A 143 -17.62 18.46 -0.24
C GLU A 143 -18.54 18.25 0.97
N LEU A 144 -18.09 17.55 2.03
CA LEU A 144 -18.90 17.37 3.25
C LEU A 144 -19.22 18.68 3.97
N GLN A 145 -18.39 19.71 3.84
CA GLN A 145 -18.52 20.95 4.61
C GLN A 145 -19.85 21.69 4.32
N GLY A 146 -20.27 21.72 3.05
CA GLY A 146 -21.49 22.41 2.63
C GLY A 146 -22.76 21.77 3.22
N PRO A 147 -23.04 20.50 2.92
CA PRO A 147 -24.18 19.77 3.47
C PRO A 147 -24.16 19.70 4.99
N TYR A 148 -22.98 19.61 5.61
CA TYR A 148 -22.89 19.59 7.07
C TYR A 148 -23.32 20.92 7.69
N ALA A 149 -22.92 22.06 7.12
CA ALA A 149 -23.37 23.36 7.60
C ALA A 149 -24.90 23.50 7.50
N GLN A 150 -25.50 23.00 6.41
CA GLN A 150 -26.95 22.96 6.24
C GLN A 150 -27.63 22.05 7.26
N PHE A 151 -27.08 20.85 7.48
CA PHE A 151 -27.55 19.91 8.49
C PHE A 151 -27.56 20.54 9.88
N VAL A 152 -26.44 21.16 10.32
CA VAL A 152 -26.35 21.83 11.63
C VAL A 152 -27.36 22.98 11.74
N ALA A 153 -27.55 23.77 10.69
CA ALA A 153 -28.53 24.86 10.69
C ALA A 153 -29.96 24.33 10.91
N HIS A 154 -30.36 23.26 10.19
CA HIS A 154 -31.68 22.64 10.36
C HIS A 154 -31.84 22.00 11.73
N ILE A 155 -30.80 21.31 12.23
CA ILE A 155 -30.78 20.72 13.56
C ILE A 155 -31.04 21.79 14.63
N ARG A 156 -30.39 22.95 14.55
CA ARG A 156 -30.60 24.06 15.48
C ARG A 156 -32.05 24.57 15.45
N LEU A 157 -32.64 24.70 14.26
CA LEU A 157 -34.04 25.11 14.11
C LEU A 157 -35.00 24.10 14.73
N THR A 158 -34.75 22.80 14.54
CA THR A 158 -35.55 21.71 15.13
C THR A 158 -35.44 21.66 16.66
N MET A 159 -34.30 22.08 17.21
CA MET A 159 -34.08 22.09 18.66
C MET A 159 -34.66 23.32 19.37
N LEU A 160 -35.04 24.38 18.66
CA LEU A 160 -35.69 25.54 19.26
C LEU A 160 -37.01 25.16 19.96
N PRO A 161 -37.36 25.76 21.10
CA PRO A 161 -38.64 25.51 21.75
C PRO A 161 -39.78 26.00 20.83
N THR A 162 -40.68 25.11 20.46
CA THR A 162 -41.87 25.44 19.67
C THR A 162 -42.87 26.17 20.57
N GLU A 163 -42.95 27.50 20.48
CA GLU A 163 -43.86 28.33 21.31
C GLU A 163 -45.35 28.28 20.89
N SER A 164 -45.73 27.51 19.87
CA SER A 164 -47.11 27.51 19.36
C SER A 164 -47.73 26.11 19.28
N ASP A 165 -48.78 25.90 20.08
CA ASP A 165 -49.59 24.68 20.21
C ASP A 165 -50.51 24.40 18.98
N ASP A 166 -50.52 25.28 17.98
CA ASP A 166 -51.52 25.28 16.88
C ASP A 166 -50.97 24.99 15.47
N ALA A 167 -49.69 24.63 15.31
CA ALA A 167 -49.13 24.31 13.99
C ALA A 167 -49.46 22.85 13.57
N PRO A 168 -50.00 22.61 12.35
CA PRO A 168 -50.31 21.25 11.89
C PRO A 168 -49.04 20.40 11.82
N ALA A 169 -49.11 19.21 12.43
CA ALA A 169 -48.03 18.24 12.57
C ALA A 169 -47.37 17.77 11.25
N SER A 170 -47.94 18.13 10.10
CA SER A 170 -47.45 17.78 8.75
C SER A 170 -46.43 18.78 8.16
N SER A 171 -46.10 19.86 8.87
CA SER A 171 -45.13 20.88 8.42
C SER A 171 -43.82 20.85 9.23
N ARG A 172 -43.39 19.65 9.66
CA ARG A 172 -42.32 19.50 10.65
C ARG A 172 -40.92 19.73 10.07
N PRO A 173 -40.07 20.53 10.74
CA PRO A 173 -38.63 20.66 10.48
C PRO A 173 -37.86 19.33 10.35
N GLU A 174 -38.45 18.24 10.89
CA GLU A 174 -37.96 16.86 10.82
C GLU A 174 -37.67 16.38 9.39
N GLN A 175 -38.48 16.74 8.39
CA GLN A 175 -38.29 16.24 7.02
C GLN A 175 -37.05 16.83 6.33
N GLY A 176 -36.77 18.11 6.56
CA GLY A 176 -35.55 18.76 6.06
C GLY A 176 -34.29 18.23 6.75
N CYS A 177 -34.38 17.98 8.06
CA CYS A 177 -33.29 17.39 8.83
C CYS A 177 -32.91 15.97 8.36
N TRP A 178 -33.91 15.13 8.06
CA TRP A 178 -33.71 13.79 7.54
C TRP A 178 -33.01 13.78 6.18
N GLN A 179 -33.44 14.63 5.25
CA GLN A 179 -32.85 14.71 3.91
C GLN A 179 -31.37 15.11 3.97
N GLN A 180 -31.03 16.10 4.79
CA GLN A 180 -29.65 16.56 4.97
C GLN A 180 -28.76 15.49 5.63
N TRP A 181 -29.30 14.74 6.61
CA TRP A 181 -28.61 13.59 7.19
C TRP A 181 -28.35 12.47 6.15
N GLN A 182 -29.33 12.14 5.32
CA GLN A 182 -29.17 11.15 4.25
C GLN A 182 -28.10 11.58 3.23
N GLU A 183 -28.09 12.85 2.85
CA GLU A 183 -27.09 13.40 1.94
C GLU A 183 -25.66 13.23 2.50
N LEU A 184 -25.45 13.56 3.77
CA LEU A 184 -24.16 13.36 4.45
C LEU A 184 -23.74 11.89 4.49
N GLN A 185 -24.66 10.99 4.84
CA GLN A 185 -24.37 9.56 4.86
C GLN A 185 -24.02 9.03 3.45
N SER A 186 -24.68 9.55 2.40
CA SER A 186 -24.38 9.21 1.02
C SER A 186 -22.97 9.68 0.59
N LEU A 187 -22.54 10.87 1.04
CA LEU A 187 -21.19 11.37 0.78
C LEU A 187 -20.14 10.53 1.52
N ILE A 188 -20.38 10.18 2.79
CA ILE A 188 -19.51 9.26 3.54
C ILE A 188 -19.37 7.91 2.81
N ALA A 189 -20.48 7.35 2.32
CA ALA A 189 -20.46 6.12 1.53
C ALA A 189 -19.67 6.30 0.22
N SER A 190 -19.81 7.45 -0.45
CA SER A 190 -19.06 7.79 -1.66
C SER A 190 -17.55 7.86 -1.41
N ILE A 191 -17.12 8.47 -0.30
CA ILE A 191 -15.70 8.51 0.10
C ILE A 191 -15.19 7.10 0.38
N LYS A 192 -15.95 6.27 1.11
CA LYS A 192 -15.58 4.87 1.37
C LYS A 192 -15.46 4.05 0.08
N SER A 193 -16.34 4.28 -0.89
CA SER A 193 -16.28 3.63 -2.20
C SER A 193 -15.02 4.03 -2.97
N GLN A 194 -14.69 5.32 -3.00
CA GLN A 194 -13.46 5.80 -3.63
C GLN A 194 -12.21 5.23 -2.95
N ALA A 195 -12.15 5.24 -1.62
CA ALA A 195 -11.05 4.66 -0.87
C ALA A 195 -10.84 3.17 -1.18
N ARG A 196 -11.93 2.42 -1.36
CA ARG A 196 -11.85 1.01 -1.80
C ARG A 196 -11.31 0.89 -3.22
N ALA A 197 -11.76 1.77 -4.14
CA ALA A 197 -11.26 1.78 -5.50
C ALA A 197 -9.74 2.07 -5.55
N ASP A 198 -9.27 3.00 -4.71
CA ASP A 198 -7.85 3.37 -4.63
C ASP A 198 -6.98 2.24 -4.07
N LEU A 199 -7.55 1.34 -3.24
CA LEU A 199 -6.87 0.16 -2.71
C LEU A 199 -6.88 -1.05 -3.65
N MET A 200 -7.77 -1.07 -4.65
CA MET A 200 -7.81 -2.14 -5.62
C MET A 200 -6.66 -1.95 -6.62
N PRO A 201 -5.87 -2.99 -6.90
CA PRO A 201 -4.86 -2.88 -7.94
C PRO A 201 -5.57 -2.54 -9.25
N THR A 202 -5.27 -1.37 -9.83
CA THR A 202 -5.64 -1.11 -11.22
C THR A 202 -4.99 -2.22 -12.01
N SER A 203 -5.80 -3.12 -12.59
CA SER A 203 -5.30 -4.18 -13.45
C SER A 203 -4.28 -3.56 -14.39
N PRO A 204 -3.05 -4.10 -14.49
CA PRO A 204 -2.09 -3.57 -15.41
C PRO A 204 -2.77 -3.57 -16.77
N THR A 205 -2.97 -2.39 -17.34
CA THR A 205 -3.34 -2.26 -18.74
C THR A 205 -2.19 -2.94 -19.47
N VAL A 206 -2.41 -4.19 -19.88
CA VAL A 206 -1.48 -4.94 -20.69
C VAL A 206 -1.30 -4.10 -21.93
N ASN A 207 -0.21 -3.34 -21.96
CA ASN A 207 0.21 -2.62 -23.13
C ASN A 207 0.65 -3.72 -24.11
N GLU A 208 -0.29 -4.20 -24.91
CA GLU A 208 -0.01 -5.01 -26.09
C GLU A 208 0.92 -4.17 -26.98
N ARG A 209 2.20 -4.53 -26.99
CA ARG A 209 3.19 -4.12 -27.98
C ARG A 209 3.62 -5.33 -28.75
#